data_AF-A0A929ZMF2-F1
#
_entry.id   AF-A0A929ZMF2-F1
#
_cell.length_a   1.000
_cell.length_b   1.000
_cell.length_c   1.000
_cell.angle_alpha   90.00
_cell.angle_beta   90.00
_cell.angle_gamma   90.00
#
_symmetry.space_group_name_H-M   'P 1'
#
loop_
_entity.id
_entity.type
_entity.pdbx_description
1 polymer ?
#
loop_
_entity_poly.entity_id
_entity_poly.type
_entity_poly.pdbx_seq_one_letter_code
_entity_poly.pdbx_strand_id
1 'polypeptide(L)'
;MIQIYPLSLIFLKSNLLYACISIVVSVLIFYMLTWKYEVLHKLSTKRRVIYHDATFEHHSVFHALYQKEVQRFFGSYLAVINQGFGVIMLVIGSVLLVFVPPTILFSMLKVSQIPANVMDYIPLVIAGMLAFTFPSASSLSLEGKNLWIIQTAPIKMKDIIFSKISVTLSLHLIGYVCAIIAVFLRFSLAVEQMIAVLLIPLVYSFFTAILGFTLDYRFANYSWDNEIVPIKQGLQVGLTMLTGLFMVGLPILLSTGLVINLYFAMYLVASILFIVSVILFKLLSRIRTLS
;
A
#
# COMPACT_ATOMS: atom_id res chain seq x y z
N MET A 1 -6.60 -39.05 33.23
CA MET A 1 -6.71 -37.64 33.66
C MET A 1 -6.24 -36.79 32.48
N ILE A 2 -7.17 -36.22 31.70
CA ILE A 2 -6.85 -35.57 30.42
C ILE A 2 -6.23 -34.21 30.71
N GLN A 3 -4.97 -34.02 30.31
CA GLN A 3 -4.23 -32.77 30.49
C GLN A 3 -4.77 -31.74 29.50
N ILE A 4 -5.60 -30.82 29.99
CA ILE A 4 -6.15 -29.72 29.20
C ILE A 4 -5.04 -28.69 28.97
N TYR A 5 -4.80 -28.31 27.71
CA TYR A 5 -3.77 -27.36 27.31
C TYR A 5 -3.99 -25.97 27.94
N PRO A 6 -2.95 -25.29 28.48
CA PRO A 6 -3.07 -24.03 29.22
C PRO A 6 -3.63 -22.86 28.40
N LEU A 7 -3.51 -22.88 27.07
CA LEU A 7 -4.11 -21.88 26.18
C LEU A 7 -5.66 -21.94 26.17
N SER A 8 -6.25 -23.11 26.37
CA SER A 8 -7.71 -23.27 26.41
C SER A 8 -8.34 -22.72 27.70
N LEU A 9 -7.56 -22.69 28.80
CA LEU A 9 -7.97 -22.10 30.07
C LEU A 9 -8.10 -20.57 30.01
N ILE A 10 -7.33 -19.91 29.13
CA ILE A 10 -7.42 -18.46 28.87
C ILE A 10 -8.73 -18.11 28.15
N PHE A 11 -9.17 -18.99 27.24
CA PHE A 11 -10.44 -18.87 26.52
C PHE A 11 -11.65 -19.10 27.44
N LEU A 12 -11.51 -19.99 28.45
CA LEU A 12 -12.57 -20.25 29.43
C LEU A 12 -12.76 -19.10 30.44
N LYS A 13 -11.70 -18.35 30.75
CA LYS A 13 -11.68 -17.36 31.84
C LYS A 13 -12.15 -15.96 31.42
N SER A 14 -12.20 -15.68 30.11
CA SER A 14 -12.61 -14.37 29.57
C SER A 14 -13.79 -14.48 28.60
N ASN A 15 -14.98 -14.36 29.20
CA ASN A 15 -16.26 -14.01 28.58
C ASN A 15 -16.76 -14.91 27.44
N LEU A 16 -17.69 -15.80 27.79
CA LEU A 16 -18.64 -16.53 26.91
C LEU A 16 -19.17 -15.67 25.75
N LEU A 17 -19.31 -14.36 25.99
CA LEU A 17 -19.73 -13.34 25.04
C LEU A 17 -18.81 -13.21 23.81
N TYR A 18 -17.48 -13.28 23.97
CA TYR A 18 -16.55 -13.26 22.82
C TYR A 18 -16.59 -14.55 22.02
N ALA A 19 -16.80 -15.69 22.68
CA ALA A 19 -17.02 -16.97 22.00
C ALA A 19 -18.34 -16.96 21.21
N CYS A 20 -19.41 -16.42 21.79
CA CYS A 20 -20.68 -16.23 21.08
C CYS A 20 -20.53 -15.27 19.90
N ILE A 21 -19.82 -14.14 20.06
CA ILE A 21 -19.56 -13.20 18.96
C ILE A 21 -18.73 -13.86 17.85
N SER A 22 -17.68 -14.61 18.17
CA SER A 22 -16.86 -15.26 17.15
C SER A 22 -17.63 -16.35 16.40
N ILE A 23 -18.47 -17.10 17.09
CA ILE A 23 -19.38 -18.08 16.47
C ILE A 23 -20.38 -17.38 15.56
N VAL A 24 -21.04 -16.31 16.04
CA VAL A 24 -22.00 -15.53 15.24
C VAL A 24 -21.34 -14.94 14.00
N VAL A 25 -20.15 -14.36 14.13
CA VAL A 25 -19.39 -13.80 13.01
C VAL A 25 -18.98 -14.90 12.02
N SER A 26 -18.51 -16.06 12.51
CA SER A 26 -18.15 -17.19 11.67
C SER A 26 -19.37 -17.73 10.91
N VAL A 27 -20.50 -17.90 11.58
CA VAL A 27 -21.77 -18.33 10.96
C VAL A 27 -22.27 -17.30 9.95
N LEU A 28 -22.17 -16.00 10.24
CA LEU A 28 -22.53 -14.93 9.29
C LEU A 28 -21.64 -14.95 8.04
N ILE A 29 -20.34 -15.15 8.20
CA ILE A 29 -19.40 -15.26 7.07
C ILE A 29 -19.72 -16.50 6.23
N PHE A 30 -19.94 -17.66 6.87
CA PHE A 30 -20.35 -18.89 6.18
C PHE A 30 -21.70 -18.74 5.48
N TYR A 31 -22.66 -18.07 6.12
CA TYR A 31 -23.96 -17.74 5.54
C TYR A 31 -23.83 -16.81 4.34
N MET A 32 -23.03 -15.74 4.42
CA MET A 32 -22.78 -14.86 3.28
C MET A 32 -22.12 -15.58 2.11
N LEU A 33 -21.14 -16.46 2.40
CA LEU A 33 -20.44 -17.27 1.39
C LEU A 33 -21.38 -18.28 0.72
N THR A 34 -22.25 -18.95 1.49
CA THR A 34 -23.17 -19.97 0.98
C THR A 34 -24.37 -19.34 0.27
N TRP A 35 -24.93 -18.25 0.80
CA TRP A 35 -26.10 -17.56 0.23
C TRP A 35 -25.87 -17.05 -1.19
N LYS A 36 -24.63 -16.70 -1.54
CA LYS A 36 -24.26 -16.28 -2.89
C LYS A 36 -23.25 -17.22 -3.57
N TYR A 37 -23.06 -18.44 -3.06
CA TYR A 37 -22.08 -19.38 -3.62
C TYR A 37 -22.33 -19.64 -5.11
N GLU A 38 -23.58 -19.82 -5.51
CA GLU A 38 -23.94 -20.07 -6.90
C GLU A 38 -23.66 -18.87 -7.82
N VAL A 39 -23.84 -17.64 -7.29
CA VAL A 39 -23.52 -16.39 -7.99
C VAL A 39 -22.00 -16.20 -8.08
N LEU A 40 -21.27 -16.45 -6.99
CA LEU A 40 -19.80 -16.42 -6.94
C LEU A 40 -19.18 -17.45 -7.88
N HIS A 41 -19.71 -18.68 -7.89
CA HIS A 41 -19.28 -19.75 -8.78
C HIS A 41 -19.58 -19.43 -10.25
N LYS A 42 -20.77 -18.88 -10.56
CA LYS A 42 -21.11 -18.40 -11.91
C LYS A 42 -20.20 -17.24 -12.35
N LEU A 43 -19.83 -16.33 -11.46
CA LEU A 43 -18.90 -15.23 -11.74
C LEU A 43 -17.45 -15.72 -11.91
N SER A 44 -17.03 -16.76 -11.18
CA SER A 44 -15.67 -17.29 -11.27
C SER A 44 -15.45 -18.21 -12.48
N THR A 45 -16.50 -18.90 -12.96
CA THR A 45 -16.41 -19.89 -14.06
C THR A 45 -16.84 -19.34 -15.42
N LYS A 46 -17.75 -18.36 -15.49
CA LYS A 46 -18.19 -17.78 -16.78
C LYS A 46 -17.52 -16.46 -17.08
N ARG A 47 -16.38 -16.51 -17.77
CA ARG A 47 -15.86 -15.36 -18.52
C ARG A 47 -16.65 -15.23 -19.83
N ARG A 48 -17.89 -14.74 -19.79
CA ARG A 48 -18.60 -14.37 -21.03
C ARG A 48 -18.00 -13.06 -21.54
N VAL A 49 -17.27 -13.13 -22.64
CA VAL A 49 -16.92 -11.93 -23.42
C VAL A 49 -18.18 -11.56 -24.20
N ILE A 50 -18.99 -10.68 -23.63
CA ILE A 50 -20.10 -10.07 -24.35
C ILE A 50 -19.48 -8.90 -25.11
N TYR A 51 -19.27 -9.08 -26.41
CA TYR A 51 -18.95 -7.98 -27.31
C TYR A 51 -20.20 -7.10 -27.39
N HIS A 52 -20.26 -6.06 -26.57
CA HIS A 52 -21.17 -4.96 -26.81
C HIS A 52 -20.56 -4.12 -27.94
N ASP A 53 -21.41 -3.52 -28.77
CA ASP A 53 -21.00 -2.44 -29.66
C ASP A 53 -20.33 -1.35 -28.81
N ALA A 54 -19.01 -1.31 -28.85
CA ALA A 54 -18.23 -0.42 -28.01
C ALA A 54 -18.35 1.00 -28.56
N THR A 55 -19.12 1.85 -27.89
CA THR A 55 -19.07 3.29 -28.09
C THR A 55 -17.77 3.80 -27.50
N PHE A 56 -16.83 4.19 -28.37
CA PHE A 56 -15.54 4.73 -27.93
C PHE A 56 -15.72 6.20 -27.52
N GLU A 57 -15.69 6.47 -26.23
CA GLU A 57 -15.58 7.85 -25.73
C GLU A 57 -14.14 8.34 -25.86
N HIS A 58 -13.97 9.56 -26.39
CA HIS A 58 -12.65 10.16 -26.56
C HIS A 58 -12.11 10.67 -25.20
N HIS A 59 -11.23 9.89 -24.59
CA HIS A 59 -10.45 10.32 -23.43
C HIS A 59 -9.03 10.75 -23.79
N SER A 60 -8.37 11.50 -22.91
CA SER A 60 -6.94 11.78 -23.05
C SER A 60 -6.12 10.50 -22.91
N VAL A 61 -4.99 10.42 -23.62
CA VAL A 61 -4.10 9.25 -23.62
C VAL A 61 -3.70 8.85 -22.18
N PHE A 62 -3.31 9.83 -21.36
CA PHE A 62 -2.97 9.60 -19.96
C PHE A 62 -4.14 9.02 -19.17
N HIS A 63 -5.35 9.56 -19.32
CA HIS A 63 -6.53 9.06 -18.60
C HIS A 63 -6.85 7.62 -18.98
N ALA A 64 -6.81 7.29 -20.27
CA ALA A 64 -7.06 5.93 -20.75
C ALA A 64 -6.02 4.93 -20.18
N LEU A 65 -4.73 5.31 -20.19
CA LEU A 65 -3.68 4.48 -19.61
C LEU A 65 -3.84 4.33 -18.09
N TYR A 66 -4.14 5.43 -17.38
CA TYR A 66 -4.36 5.39 -15.94
C TYR A 66 -5.57 4.52 -15.58
N GLN A 67 -6.69 4.66 -16.29
CA GLN A 67 -7.89 3.87 -16.07
C GLN A 67 -7.65 2.39 -16.32
N LYS A 68 -6.91 2.04 -17.39
CA LYS A 68 -6.45 0.66 -17.64
C LYS A 68 -5.67 0.11 -16.45
N GLU A 69 -4.73 0.88 -15.91
CA GLU A 69 -3.90 0.49 -14.76
C GLU A 69 -4.72 0.29 -13.48
N VAL A 70 -5.64 1.21 -13.19
CA VAL A 70 -6.57 1.12 -12.04
C VAL A 70 -7.46 -0.12 -12.17
N GLN A 71 -8.07 -0.34 -13.33
CA GLN A 71 -8.91 -1.51 -13.59
C GLN A 71 -8.14 -2.80 -13.44
N ARG A 72 -6.89 -2.86 -13.90
CA ARG A 72 -6.04 -4.04 -13.72
C ARG A 72 -5.72 -4.28 -12.25
N PHE A 73 -5.34 -3.24 -11.51
CA PHE A 73 -5.02 -3.35 -10.09
C PHE A 73 -6.21 -3.88 -9.28
N PHE A 74 -7.39 -3.30 -9.44
CA PHE A 74 -8.60 -3.75 -8.73
C PHE A 74 -9.22 -5.03 -9.29
N GLY A 75 -8.87 -5.40 -10.53
CA GLY A 75 -9.27 -6.67 -11.14
C GLY A 75 -8.54 -7.89 -10.53
N SER A 76 -7.42 -7.68 -9.86
CA SER A 76 -6.60 -8.74 -9.26
C SER A 76 -6.60 -8.64 -7.73
N TYR A 77 -7.35 -9.53 -7.07
CA TYR A 77 -7.40 -9.56 -5.60
C TYR A 77 -6.01 -9.77 -4.97
N LEU A 78 -5.14 -10.51 -5.67
CA LEU A 78 -3.76 -10.76 -5.25
C LEU A 78 -2.93 -9.48 -5.30
N ALA A 79 -3.11 -8.65 -6.33
CA ALA A 79 -2.45 -7.35 -6.42
C ALA A 79 -2.91 -6.43 -5.29
N VAL A 80 -4.22 -6.34 -5.04
CA VAL A 80 -4.79 -5.50 -3.98
C VAL A 80 -4.26 -5.89 -2.60
N ILE A 81 -4.27 -7.18 -2.26
CA ILE A 81 -3.85 -7.64 -0.92
C ILE A 81 -2.34 -7.55 -0.74
N ASN A 82 -1.51 -7.84 -1.75
CA ASN A 82 -0.05 -7.86 -1.58
C ASN A 82 0.61 -6.50 -1.84
N GLN A 83 0.11 -5.71 -2.78
CA GLN A 83 0.71 -4.42 -3.16
C GLN A 83 -0.09 -3.21 -2.65
N GLY A 84 -1.32 -3.40 -2.17
CA GLY A 84 -2.15 -2.37 -1.53
C GLY A 84 -2.28 -2.51 -0.01
N PHE A 85 -1.58 -3.50 0.59
CA PHE A 85 -1.71 -3.84 2.00
C PHE A 85 -1.54 -2.64 2.94
N GLY A 86 -0.53 -1.82 2.67
CA GLY A 86 -0.20 -0.67 3.50
C GLY A 86 -1.34 0.36 3.58
N VAL A 87 -1.94 0.74 2.46
CA VAL A 87 -3.08 1.65 2.41
C VAL A 87 -4.32 1.03 3.07
N ILE A 88 -4.57 -0.27 2.89
CA ILE A 88 -5.67 -0.97 3.56
C ILE A 88 -5.50 -0.87 5.08
N MET A 89 -4.32 -1.20 5.60
CA MET A 89 -4.02 -1.11 7.03
C MET A 89 -4.06 0.34 7.53
N LEU A 90 -3.61 1.29 6.73
CA LEU A 90 -3.65 2.71 7.07
C LEU A 90 -5.09 3.21 7.21
N VAL A 91 -5.99 2.87 6.29
CA VAL A 91 -7.41 3.23 6.37
C VAL A 91 -8.08 2.57 7.58
N ILE A 92 -7.87 1.26 7.78
CA ILE A 92 -8.42 0.54 8.95
C ILE A 92 -7.90 1.16 10.25
N GLY A 93 -6.59 1.42 10.34
CA GLY A 93 -5.96 2.07 11.49
C GLY A 93 -6.51 3.47 11.74
N SER A 94 -6.78 4.24 10.69
CA SER A 94 -7.37 5.57 10.78
C SER A 94 -8.79 5.52 11.36
N VAL A 95 -9.63 4.61 10.86
CA VAL A 95 -10.99 4.40 11.37
C VAL A 95 -10.94 3.97 12.84
N LEU A 96 -10.10 3.00 13.18
CA LEU A 96 -9.93 2.54 14.56
C LEU A 96 -9.46 3.67 15.49
N LEU A 97 -8.53 4.51 15.04
CA LEU A 97 -8.02 5.64 15.83
C LEU A 97 -9.10 6.68 16.18
N VAL A 98 -10.10 6.86 15.30
CA VAL A 98 -11.23 7.77 15.55
C VAL A 98 -12.18 7.19 16.60
N PHE A 99 -12.48 5.89 16.53
CA PHE A 99 -13.47 5.26 17.41
C PHE A 99 -12.90 4.74 18.73
N VAL A 100 -11.61 4.40 18.77
CA VAL A 100 -10.96 3.78 19.92
C VAL A 100 -9.94 4.74 20.54
N PRO A 101 -10.02 5.03 21.85
CA PRO A 101 -8.99 5.80 22.54
C PRO A 101 -7.59 5.19 22.34
N PRO A 102 -6.56 6.00 22.03
CA PRO A 102 -5.18 5.55 21.86
C PRO A 102 -4.67 4.77 23.06
N THR A 103 -5.09 5.11 24.29
CA THR A 103 -4.74 4.36 25.50
C THR A 103 -5.14 2.89 25.42
N ILE A 104 -6.36 2.61 24.93
CA ILE A 104 -6.86 1.26 24.71
C ILE A 104 -6.11 0.62 23.55
N LEU A 105 -5.91 1.35 22.45
CA LEU A 105 -5.19 0.86 21.28
C LEU A 105 -3.74 0.43 21.61
N PHE A 106 -3.00 1.23 22.38
CA PHE A 106 -1.64 0.90 22.82
C PHE A 106 -1.61 -0.27 23.80
N SER A 107 -2.63 -0.40 24.65
CA SER A 107 -2.77 -1.56 25.55
C SER A 107 -3.00 -2.86 24.78
N MET A 108 -3.80 -2.84 23.71
CA MET A 108 -4.01 -3.98 22.81
C MET A 108 -2.71 -4.39 22.09
N LEU A 109 -1.87 -3.43 21.75
CA LEU A 109 -0.55 -3.65 21.14
C LEU A 109 0.52 -4.09 22.16
N LYS A 110 0.15 -4.28 23.44
CA LYS A 110 1.05 -4.64 24.54
C LYS A 110 2.26 -3.71 24.66
N VAL A 111 2.07 -2.44 24.31
CA VAL A 111 3.07 -1.39 24.50
C VAL A 111 3.03 -1.01 25.98
N SER A 112 3.96 -1.56 26.76
CA SER A 112 3.96 -1.54 28.24
C SER A 112 4.07 -0.15 28.84
N GLN A 113 4.57 0.83 28.09
CA GLN A 113 4.59 2.25 28.42
C GLN A 113 4.36 3.01 27.13
N ILE A 114 3.35 3.89 27.08
CA ILE A 114 3.22 4.88 26.00
C ILE A 114 4.44 5.79 26.17
N PRO A 115 5.48 5.75 25.30
CA PRO A 115 6.54 6.73 25.42
C PRO A 115 5.92 8.12 25.34
N ALA A 116 6.40 9.07 26.15
CA ALA A 116 5.84 10.42 26.19
C ALA A 116 5.75 11.09 24.79
N ASN A 117 6.51 10.57 23.83
CA ASN A 117 6.72 11.09 22.50
C ASN A 117 6.12 10.20 21.38
N VAL A 118 5.08 9.39 21.62
CA VAL A 118 4.45 8.58 20.55
C VAL A 118 4.05 9.42 19.32
N MET A 119 3.63 10.67 19.55
CA MET A 119 3.23 11.59 18.47
C MET A 119 4.36 11.86 17.48
N ASP A 120 5.61 11.83 17.94
CA ASP A 120 6.79 12.11 17.12
C ASP A 120 7.02 11.03 16.07
N TYR A 121 6.51 9.82 16.29
CA TYR A 121 6.65 8.68 15.38
C TYR A 121 5.50 8.55 14.38
N ILE A 122 4.39 9.29 14.56
CA ILE A 122 3.23 9.23 13.65
C ILE A 122 3.61 9.43 12.18
N PRO A 123 4.44 10.43 11.80
CA PRO A 123 4.85 10.60 10.40
C PRO A 123 5.52 9.36 9.82
N LEU A 124 6.37 8.68 10.60
CA LEU A 124 7.07 7.47 10.18
C LEU A 124 6.14 6.26 10.10
N VAL A 125 5.13 6.16 10.98
CA VAL A 125 4.11 5.10 10.89
C VAL A 125 3.32 5.25 9.59
N ILE A 126 2.86 6.46 9.27
CA ILE A 126 2.13 6.73 8.02
C ILE A 126 3.04 6.45 6.81
N ALA A 127 4.28 6.97 6.82
CA ALA A 127 5.25 6.73 5.76
C ALA A 127 5.56 5.23 5.58
N GLY A 128 5.66 4.48 6.68
CA GLY A 128 5.82 3.03 6.69
C GLY A 128 4.67 2.32 6.02
N MET A 129 3.43 2.66 6.36
CA MET A 129 2.26 2.07 5.70
C MET A 129 2.22 2.41 4.20
N LEU A 130 2.56 3.64 3.81
CA LEU A 130 2.67 4.00 2.40
C LEU A 130 3.82 3.24 1.71
N ALA A 131 4.93 2.98 2.39
CA ALA A 131 6.03 2.17 1.85
C ALA A 131 5.66 0.69 1.64
N PHE A 132 4.60 0.19 2.30
CA PHE A 132 3.99 -1.11 2.05
C PHE A 132 2.92 -1.08 0.95
N THR A 133 2.83 0.02 0.20
CA THR A 133 1.95 0.16 -0.96
C THR A 133 2.77 0.54 -2.19
N PHE A 134 2.85 -0.36 -3.17
CA PHE A 134 3.72 -0.17 -4.34
C PHE A 134 3.23 -0.86 -5.63
N PRO A 135 1.99 -0.64 -6.10
CA PRO A 135 1.54 -1.20 -7.39
C PRO A 135 2.46 -0.90 -8.58
N SER A 136 3.14 0.25 -8.56
CA SER A 136 4.10 0.64 -9.59
C SER A 136 5.29 -0.32 -9.71
N ALA A 137 5.62 -1.08 -8.66
CA ALA A 137 6.74 -2.03 -8.64
C ALA A 137 6.51 -3.31 -9.45
N SER A 138 5.31 -3.57 -9.95
CA SER A 138 5.03 -4.69 -10.86
C SER A 138 4.26 -4.27 -12.12
N SER A 139 4.01 -2.98 -12.29
CA SER A 139 3.12 -2.42 -13.31
C SER A 139 3.57 -2.66 -14.76
N LEU A 140 4.85 -2.70 -15.07
CA LEU A 140 5.40 -3.10 -16.36
C LEU A 140 5.42 -4.62 -16.48
N SER A 141 5.94 -5.33 -15.47
CA SER A 141 5.99 -6.79 -15.49
C SER A 141 4.60 -7.40 -15.74
N LEU A 142 3.55 -6.83 -15.15
CA LEU A 142 2.15 -7.23 -15.33
C LEU A 142 1.58 -6.98 -16.75
N GLU A 143 2.25 -6.23 -17.61
CA GLU A 143 1.88 -6.18 -19.04
C GLU A 143 2.13 -7.54 -19.71
N GLY A 144 3.19 -8.24 -19.32
CA GLY A 144 3.54 -9.58 -19.81
C GLY A 144 3.41 -9.70 -21.33
N LYS A 145 2.56 -10.64 -21.77
CA LYS A 145 2.28 -10.91 -23.19
C LYS A 145 1.60 -9.77 -23.95
N ASN A 146 1.03 -8.78 -23.25
CA ASN A 146 0.35 -7.64 -23.85
C ASN A 146 1.28 -6.41 -24.03
N LEU A 147 2.56 -6.53 -23.69
CA LEU A 147 3.53 -5.42 -23.79
C LEU A 147 3.59 -4.81 -25.20
N TRP A 148 3.49 -5.66 -26.24
CA TRP A 148 3.54 -5.22 -27.64
C TRP A 148 2.46 -4.20 -28.00
N ILE A 149 1.30 -4.21 -27.33
CA ILE A 149 0.22 -3.25 -27.56
C ILE A 149 0.68 -1.83 -27.18
N ILE A 150 1.36 -1.69 -26.04
CA ILE A 150 1.90 -0.41 -25.58
C ILE A 150 3.09 0.02 -26.45
N GLN A 151 3.92 -0.93 -26.89
CA GLN A 151 5.09 -0.64 -27.74
C GLN A 151 4.72 -0.16 -29.15
N THR A 152 3.62 -0.67 -29.70
CA THR A 152 3.15 -0.32 -31.06
C THR A 152 2.21 0.87 -31.08
N ALA A 153 1.62 1.23 -29.95
CA ALA A 153 0.73 2.39 -29.85
C ALA A 153 1.50 3.72 -30.01
N PRO A 154 0.93 4.74 -30.68
CA PRO A 154 1.56 6.05 -30.85
C PRO A 154 1.46 6.91 -29.58
N ILE A 155 1.98 6.40 -28.46
CA ILE A 155 1.91 7.01 -27.13
C ILE A 155 3.30 7.40 -26.64
N LYS A 156 3.39 8.52 -25.91
CA LYS A 156 4.67 9.00 -25.38
C LYS A 156 5.04 8.17 -24.15
N MET A 157 6.31 7.81 -24.03
CA MET A 157 6.84 7.09 -22.87
C MET A 157 6.52 7.79 -21.54
N LYS A 158 6.52 9.13 -21.52
CA LYS A 158 6.14 9.91 -20.34
C LYS A 158 4.72 9.59 -19.87
N ASP A 159 3.76 9.44 -20.78
CA ASP A 159 2.37 9.16 -20.43
C ASP A 159 2.23 7.77 -19.79
N ILE A 160 3.04 6.80 -20.24
CA ILE A 160 3.11 5.45 -19.66
C ILE A 160 3.72 5.46 -18.26
N ILE A 161 4.83 6.19 -18.08
CA ILE A 161 5.49 6.33 -16.77
C ILE A 161 4.52 6.98 -15.78
N PHE A 162 3.92 8.11 -16.20
CA PHE A 162 2.97 8.83 -15.36
C PHE A 162 1.75 7.99 -15.03
N SER A 163 1.16 7.26 -15.98
CA SER A 163 -0.05 6.47 -15.71
C SER A 163 0.21 5.39 -14.66
N LYS A 164 1.36 4.71 -14.74
CA LYS A 164 1.75 3.63 -13.81
C LYS A 164 2.10 4.14 -12.41
N ILE A 165 2.86 5.24 -12.32
CA ILE A 165 3.19 5.88 -11.03
C ILE A 165 1.94 6.47 -10.36
N SER A 166 1.02 7.02 -11.16
CA SER A 166 -0.19 7.67 -10.64
C SER A 166 -1.12 6.72 -9.90
N VAL A 167 -1.14 5.42 -10.21
CA VAL A 167 -1.94 4.44 -9.45
C VAL A 167 -1.46 4.33 -8.01
N THR A 168 -0.15 4.18 -7.79
CA THR A 168 0.42 4.16 -6.44
C THR A 168 0.11 5.46 -5.70
N LEU A 169 0.32 6.62 -6.35
CA LEU A 169 0.04 7.92 -5.73
C LEU A 169 -1.45 8.12 -5.39
N SER A 170 -2.36 7.60 -6.22
CA SER A 170 -3.80 7.69 -5.97
C SER A 170 -4.20 6.87 -4.75
N LEU A 171 -3.68 5.64 -4.63
CA LEU A 171 -3.92 4.81 -3.44
C LEU A 171 -3.33 5.46 -2.19
N HIS A 172 -2.13 6.00 -2.30
CA HIS A 172 -1.48 6.71 -1.22
C HIS A 172 -2.30 7.90 -0.76
N LEU A 173 -2.81 8.71 -1.69
CA LEU A 173 -3.65 9.85 -1.36
C LEU A 173 -4.88 9.44 -0.55
N ILE A 174 -5.56 8.36 -0.93
CA ILE A 174 -6.74 7.85 -0.20
C ILE A 174 -6.35 7.50 1.25
N GLY A 175 -5.35 6.64 1.44
CA GLY A 175 -4.92 6.23 2.77
C GLY A 175 -4.38 7.40 3.60
N TYR A 176 -3.65 8.30 2.95
CA TYR A 176 -3.02 9.45 3.57
C TYR A 176 -4.03 10.48 4.08
N VAL A 177 -5.06 10.80 3.28
CA VAL A 177 -6.14 11.69 3.69
C VAL A 177 -6.90 11.11 4.88
N CYS A 178 -7.21 9.81 4.87
CA CYS A 178 -7.83 9.15 6.02
C CYS A 178 -6.95 9.26 7.28
N ALA A 179 -5.64 9.04 7.15
CA ALA A 179 -4.69 9.11 8.26
C ALA A 179 -4.57 10.52 8.84
N ILE A 180 -4.43 11.53 7.97
CA ILE A 180 -4.42 12.95 8.38
C ILE A 180 -5.68 13.25 9.19
N ILE A 181 -6.87 13.00 8.63
CA ILE A 181 -8.13 13.33 9.30
C ILE A 181 -8.19 12.67 10.68
N ALA A 182 -7.86 11.38 10.79
CA ALA A 182 -7.87 10.67 12.06
C ALA A 182 -6.86 11.23 13.08
N VAL A 183 -5.64 11.56 12.65
CA VAL A 183 -4.58 12.10 13.51
C VAL A 183 -4.96 13.49 14.03
N PHE A 184 -5.42 14.39 13.18
CA PHE A 184 -5.80 15.76 13.57
C PHE A 184 -7.04 15.79 14.48
N LEU A 185 -7.97 14.84 14.32
CA LEU A 185 -9.11 14.72 15.23
C LEU A 185 -8.70 14.19 16.61
N ARG A 186 -7.68 13.32 16.68
CA ARG A 186 -7.39 12.57 17.90
C ARG A 186 -6.28 13.16 18.76
N PHE A 187 -5.33 13.86 18.14
CA PHE A 187 -4.13 14.36 18.79
C PHE A 187 -4.04 15.89 18.67
N SER A 188 -3.66 16.53 19.77
CA SER A 188 -3.27 17.94 19.77
C SER A 188 -1.79 18.03 19.42
N LEU A 189 -1.48 18.36 18.17
CA LEU A 189 -0.11 18.38 17.66
C LEU A 189 0.54 19.76 17.80
N ALA A 190 1.82 19.78 18.14
CA ALA A 190 2.66 20.96 17.99
C ALA A 190 2.89 21.29 16.50
N VAL A 191 3.31 22.52 16.20
CA VAL A 191 3.54 22.99 14.82
C VAL A 191 4.55 22.10 14.08
N GLU A 192 5.65 21.70 14.74
CA GLU A 192 6.67 20.82 14.15
C GLU A 192 6.11 19.42 13.82
N GLN A 193 5.30 18.84 14.71
CA GLN A 193 4.61 17.57 14.49
C GLN A 193 3.65 17.65 13.31
N MET A 194 2.88 18.74 13.23
CA MET A 194 1.95 19.00 12.15
C MET A 194 2.66 19.03 10.79
N ILE A 195 3.76 19.79 10.71
CA ILE A 195 4.57 19.87 9.48
C ILE A 195 5.14 18.50 9.12
N ALA A 196 5.65 17.75 10.11
CA ALA A 196 6.21 16.43 9.87
C ALA A 196 5.16 15.43 9.34
N VAL A 197 3.96 15.40 9.92
CA VAL A 197 2.84 14.55 9.46
C VAL A 197 2.40 14.90 8.04
N LEU A 198 2.49 16.19 7.66
CA LEU A 198 2.12 16.66 6.33
C LEU A 198 3.22 16.44 5.27
N LEU A 199 4.49 16.59 5.63
CA LEU A 199 5.59 16.57 4.66
C LEU A 199 6.22 15.19 4.50
N ILE A 200 6.51 14.50 5.62
CA ILE A 200 7.33 13.28 5.59
C ILE A 200 6.63 12.16 4.80
N PRO A 201 5.38 11.77 5.09
CA PRO A 201 4.73 10.69 4.35
C PRO A 201 4.53 11.01 2.86
N LEU A 202 4.34 12.29 2.52
CA LEU A 202 4.19 12.76 1.15
C LEU A 202 5.48 12.53 0.35
N VAL A 203 6.64 12.87 0.91
CA VAL A 203 7.94 12.62 0.27
C VAL A 203 8.19 11.12 0.08
N TYR A 204 7.91 10.31 1.12
CA TYR A 204 8.02 8.85 1.01
C TYR A 204 7.08 8.27 -0.04
N SER A 205 5.87 8.81 -0.17
CA SER A 205 4.90 8.41 -1.19
C SER A 205 5.43 8.60 -2.60
N PHE A 206 6.02 9.76 -2.91
CA PHE A 206 6.65 9.99 -4.21
C PHE A 206 7.84 9.07 -4.43
N PHE A 207 8.69 8.92 -3.43
CA PHE A 207 9.87 8.07 -3.49
C PHE A 207 9.49 6.62 -3.79
N THR A 208 8.55 6.02 -3.05
CA THR A 208 8.16 4.61 -3.24
C THR A 208 7.51 4.39 -4.60
N ALA A 209 6.68 5.33 -5.06
CA ALA A 209 6.02 5.22 -6.36
C ALA A 209 7.04 5.25 -7.51
N ILE A 210 8.00 6.19 -7.48
CA ILE A 210 9.04 6.35 -8.50
C ILE A 210 10.07 5.21 -8.42
N LEU A 211 10.53 4.85 -7.22
CA LEU A 211 11.48 3.76 -7.02
C LEU A 211 10.90 2.43 -7.47
N GLY A 212 9.65 2.13 -7.11
CA GLY A 212 8.94 0.93 -7.56
C GLY A 212 8.93 0.83 -9.08
N PHE A 213 8.49 1.89 -9.77
CA PHE A 213 8.49 1.90 -11.22
C PHE A 213 9.91 1.77 -11.82
N THR A 214 10.90 2.43 -11.22
CA THR A 214 12.29 2.37 -11.71
C THR A 214 12.87 0.96 -11.62
N LEU A 215 12.64 0.29 -10.50
CA LEU A 215 13.09 -1.09 -10.29
C LEU A 215 12.34 -2.06 -11.20
N ASP A 216 11.05 -1.86 -11.39
CA ASP A 216 10.28 -2.66 -12.33
C ASP A 216 10.74 -2.45 -13.77
N TYR A 217 11.00 -1.21 -14.20
CA TYR A 217 11.60 -0.95 -15.51
C TYR A 217 12.95 -1.66 -15.70
N ARG A 218 13.79 -1.70 -14.67
CA ARG A 218 15.13 -2.31 -14.74
C ARG A 218 15.12 -3.83 -14.70
N PHE A 219 14.21 -4.42 -13.91
CA PHE A 219 14.17 -5.85 -13.63
C PHE A 219 12.84 -6.49 -14.08
N ALA A 220 12.18 -5.88 -15.06
CA ALA A 220 10.88 -6.35 -15.54
C ALA A 220 10.97 -7.81 -15.98
N ASN A 221 10.00 -8.61 -15.52
CA ASN A 221 9.82 -9.96 -16.00
C ASN A 221 8.48 -10.04 -16.74
N TYR A 222 8.54 -10.22 -18.07
CA TYR A 222 7.36 -10.35 -18.93
C TYR A 222 6.96 -11.81 -19.21
N SER A 223 7.85 -12.76 -18.93
CA SER A 223 7.66 -14.19 -19.17
C SER A 223 7.21 -14.89 -17.88
N TRP A 224 6.01 -14.56 -17.41
CA TRP A 224 5.38 -15.21 -16.26
C TRP A 224 4.17 -16.04 -16.69
N ASP A 225 4.03 -17.22 -16.10
CA ASP A 225 2.86 -18.09 -16.29
C ASP A 225 1.78 -17.85 -15.23
N ASN A 226 2.21 -17.37 -14.06
CA ASN A 226 1.33 -17.06 -12.94
C ASN A 226 1.52 -15.60 -12.53
N GLU A 227 0.41 -14.86 -12.43
CA GLU A 227 0.37 -13.45 -12.04
C GLU A 227 0.98 -13.20 -10.65
N ILE A 228 1.04 -14.22 -9.78
CA ILE A 228 1.70 -14.15 -8.47
C ILE A 228 3.19 -13.81 -8.60
N VAL A 229 3.85 -14.26 -9.67
CA VAL A 229 5.30 -14.08 -9.86
C VAL A 229 5.67 -12.60 -9.88
N PRO A 230 5.16 -11.77 -10.81
CA PRO A 230 5.47 -10.35 -10.83
C PRO A 230 4.91 -9.59 -9.61
N ILE A 231 3.79 -10.03 -9.03
CA ILE A 231 3.12 -9.32 -7.92
C ILE A 231 3.85 -9.48 -6.57
N LYS A 232 4.39 -10.67 -6.29
CA LYS A 232 4.88 -11.02 -4.95
C LYS A 232 6.31 -11.55 -4.93
N GLN A 233 6.73 -12.25 -5.98
CA GLN A 233 8.02 -12.95 -6.02
C GLN A 233 9.06 -12.23 -6.89
N GLY A 234 8.68 -11.13 -7.54
CA GLY A 234 9.57 -10.32 -8.37
C GLY A 234 10.66 -9.65 -7.53
N LEU A 235 11.89 -9.70 -8.04
CA LEU A 235 13.05 -9.04 -7.43
C LEU A 235 12.81 -7.55 -7.23
N GLN A 236 12.21 -6.88 -8.22
CA GLN A 236 11.81 -5.48 -8.16
C GLN A 236 10.85 -5.17 -7.02
N VAL A 237 9.91 -6.07 -6.72
CA VAL A 237 8.94 -5.91 -5.63
C VAL A 237 9.65 -6.03 -4.28
N GLY A 238 10.47 -7.07 -4.12
CA GLY A 238 11.24 -7.28 -2.89
C GLY A 238 12.20 -6.12 -2.61
N LEU A 239 12.91 -5.63 -3.63
CA LEU A 239 13.80 -4.48 -3.49
C LEU A 239 13.03 -3.19 -3.16
N THR A 240 11.86 -2.96 -3.77
CA THR A 240 11.03 -1.78 -3.47
C THR A 240 10.59 -1.77 -2.02
N MET A 241 10.08 -2.91 -1.54
CA MET A 241 9.62 -3.05 -0.16
C MET A 241 10.79 -2.91 0.83
N LEU A 242 11.91 -3.60 0.59
CA LEU A 242 13.07 -3.59 1.48
C LEU A 242 13.69 -2.19 1.58
N THR A 243 13.86 -1.50 0.45
CA THR A 243 14.40 -0.14 0.42
C THR A 243 13.44 0.84 1.09
N GLY A 244 12.13 0.74 0.83
CA GLY A 244 11.12 1.56 1.51
C GLY A 244 11.16 1.39 3.02
N LEU A 245 11.15 0.15 3.52
CA LEU A 245 11.19 -0.15 4.95
C LEU A 245 12.50 0.35 5.59
N PHE A 246 13.63 0.10 4.94
CA PHE A 246 14.93 0.56 5.43
C PHE A 246 14.97 2.09 5.54
N MET A 247 14.47 2.81 4.52
CA MET A 247 14.44 4.26 4.53
C MET A 247 13.50 4.83 5.60
N VAL A 248 12.40 4.14 5.94
CA VAL A 248 11.50 4.54 7.04
C VAL A 248 12.16 4.32 8.41
N GLY A 249 12.93 3.23 8.56
CA GLY A 249 13.67 2.95 9.80
C GLY A 249 14.92 3.82 9.99
N LEU A 250 15.48 4.37 8.91
CA LEU A 250 16.76 5.09 8.93
C LEU A 250 16.75 6.34 9.84
N PRO A 251 15.73 7.21 9.86
CA PRO A 251 15.63 8.30 10.83
C PRO A 251 15.69 7.83 12.29
N ILE A 252 15.06 6.69 12.60
CA ILE A 252 15.07 6.10 13.95
C ILE A 252 16.49 5.64 14.30
N LEU A 253 17.15 4.92 13.38
CA LEU A 253 18.52 4.45 13.56
C LEU A 253 19.52 5.60 13.73
N LEU A 254 19.36 6.69 12.97
CA LEU A 254 20.19 7.89 13.11
C LEU A 254 19.94 8.58 14.46
N SER A 255 18.68 8.70 14.86
CA SER A 255 18.32 9.35 16.12
C SER A 255 18.82 8.57 17.34
N THR A 256 18.71 7.24 17.34
CA THR A 256 19.17 6.42 18.47
C THR A 256 20.66 6.12 18.44
N GLY A 257 21.23 5.87 17.25
CA GLY A 257 22.64 5.47 17.09
C GLY A 257 23.62 6.65 17.16
N LEU A 258 23.26 7.81 16.60
CA LEU A 258 24.09 9.01 16.60
C LEU A 258 23.59 10.10 17.56
N VAL A 259 22.51 9.82 18.31
CA VAL A 259 21.91 10.73 19.30
C VAL A 259 21.49 12.07 18.68
N ILE A 260 21.02 12.03 17.43
CA ILE A 260 20.54 13.20 16.69
C ILE A 260 19.04 13.41 16.98
N ASN A 261 18.59 14.66 16.97
CA ASN A 261 17.15 14.98 17.07
C ASN A 261 16.36 14.23 15.98
N LEU A 262 15.28 13.56 16.38
CA LEU A 262 14.48 12.71 15.49
C LEU A 262 13.90 13.48 14.30
N TYR A 263 13.34 14.67 14.52
CA TYR A 263 12.79 15.50 13.43
C TYR A 263 13.86 15.92 12.45
N PHE A 264 15.03 16.34 12.95
CA PHE A 264 16.16 16.66 12.08
C PHE A 264 16.55 15.44 11.22
N ALA A 265 16.62 14.25 11.82
CA ALA A 265 16.90 13.02 11.08
C ALA A 265 15.81 12.71 10.04
N MET A 266 14.52 12.89 10.37
CA MET A 266 13.41 12.72 9.42
C MET A 266 13.53 13.69 8.23
N TYR A 267 13.76 14.98 8.49
CA TYR A 267 13.88 15.99 7.43
C TYR A 267 15.13 15.77 6.56
N LEU A 268 16.25 15.36 7.16
CA LEU A 268 17.46 15.01 6.43
C LEU A 268 17.22 13.85 5.47
N VAL A 269 16.62 12.76 5.95
CA VAL A 269 16.32 11.59 5.11
C VAL A 269 15.29 11.93 4.05
N ALA A 270 14.21 12.64 4.40
CA ALA A 270 13.21 13.09 3.44
C ALA A 270 13.84 13.96 2.34
N SER A 271 14.76 14.86 2.68
CA SER A 271 15.46 15.69 1.69
C SER A 271 16.28 14.84 0.71
N ILE A 272 17.00 13.83 1.20
CA ILE A 272 17.75 12.87 0.37
C ILE A 272 16.79 12.10 -0.54
N LEU A 273 15.68 11.56 0.01
CA LEU A 273 14.69 10.81 -0.75
C LEU A 273 14.05 11.66 -1.84
N PHE A 274 13.74 12.92 -1.57
CA PHE A 274 13.22 13.85 -2.56
C PHE A 274 14.21 14.07 -3.71
N ILE A 275 15.48 14.33 -3.39
CA ILE A 275 16.54 14.50 -4.40
C ILE A 275 16.69 13.24 -5.26
N VAL A 276 16.76 12.06 -4.63
CA VAL A 276 16.84 10.78 -5.33
C VAL A 276 15.62 10.58 -6.23
N SER A 277 14.41 10.87 -5.74
CA SER A 277 13.18 10.77 -6.52
C SER A 277 13.22 11.64 -7.77
N VAL A 278 13.68 12.89 -7.65
CA VAL A 278 13.84 13.81 -8.78
C VAL A 278 14.87 13.29 -9.79
N ILE A 279 16.00 12.75 -9.31
CA ILE A 279 17.04 12.18 -10.18
C ILE A 279 16.49 10.98 -10.94
N LEU A 280 15.86 10.02 -10.24
CA LEU A 280 15.28 8.82 -10.85
C LEU A 280 14.20 9.21 -11.87
N PHE A 281 13.31 10.14 -11.52
CA PHE A 281 12.28 10.62 -12.43
C PHE A 281 12.86 11.27 -13.69
N LYS A 282 13.91 12.08 -13.55
CA LYS A 282 14.62 12.67 -14.70
C LYS A 282 15.25 11.60 -15.59
N LEU A 283 15.90 10.59 -15.01
CA LEU A 283 16.49 9.47 -15.74
C LEU A 283 15.42 8.69 -16.51
N LEU A 284 14.29 8.38 -15.87
CA LEU A 284 13.16 7.72 -16.51
C LEU A 284 12.57 8.55 -17.65
N SER A 285 12.45 9.87 -17.46
CA SER A 285 11.88 10.77 -18.46
C SER A 285 12.72 10.92 -19.73
N ARG A 286 13.99 10.48 -19.71
CA ARG A 286 14.90 10.47 -20.85
C ARG A 286 14.64 9.27 -21.79
N ILE A 287 13.98 8.23 -21.30
CA ILE A 287 13.65 7.03 -22.08
C ILE A 287 12.60 7.39 -23.13
N ARG A 288 12.87 7.06 -24.39
CA ARG A 288 11.98 7.40 -25.53
C ARG A 288 11.05 6.26 -25.93
N THR A 289 11.46 5.01 -25.73
CA THR A 289 10.73 3.81 -26.15
C THR A 289 10.88 2.71 -25.09
N LEU A 290 9.83 1.91 -24.89
CA LEU A 290 9.91 0.65 -24.15
C LEU A 290 10.55 -0.41 -25.05
N SER A 291 11.81 -0.76 -24.78
CA SER A 291 12.49 -1.89 -25.42
C SER A 291 12.08 -3.21 -24.78
#